data_AF-A0A3B8YYU1-F1
#
_entry.id   AF-A0A3B8YYU1-F1
#
_cell.length_a   1.000
_cell.length_b   1.000
_cell.length_c   1.000
_cell.angle_alpha   90.00
_cell.angle_beta   90.00
_cell.angle_gamma   90.00
#
_symmetry.space_group_name_H-M   'P 1'
#
loop_
_entity.id
_entity.type
_entity.pdbx_description
1 polymer ?
#
loop_
_entity_poly.entity_id
_entity_poly.type
_entity_poly.pdbx_seq_one_letter_code
_entity_poly.pdbx_strand_id
1 'polypeptide(L)'
;AIERGASTLGQQAHFENELAHIMEIARENGKADDPVMRQRLADAWIGLRVMRANALRCLSADENAAPSPEAMITKIYWATWHRDLGKLAMDILGPDAELAEGAPYELSMLQQMYLFTRSDTIYAGTNQIQRNIISERALGLPREPRPAK
;
A
#
# COMPACT_ATOMS: atom_id res chain seq x y z
N ALA A 1 11.57 18.01 -4.48
CA ALA A 1 10.57 17.15 -3.80
C ALA A 1 9.30 16.96 -4.63
N ILE A 2 8.94 17.92 -5.48
CA ILE A 2 7.78 17.90 -6.39
C ILE A 2 7.70 16.65 -7.29
N GLU A 3 8.80 16.15 -7.88
CA GLU A 3 8.74 14.92 -8.70
C GLU A 3 8.30 13.68 -7.92
N ARG A 4 8.76 13.55 -6.66
CA ARG A 4 8.34 12.45 -5.78
C ARG A 4 6.93 12.65 -5.23
N GLY A 5 6.54 13.89 -4.91
CA GLY A 5 5.20 14.24 -4.44
C GLY A 5 4.12 14.01 -5.52
N ALA A 6 4.39 14.44 -6.76
CA ALA A 6 3.50 14.23 -7.91
C ALA A 6 3.38 12.74 -8.27
N SER A 7 4.49 11.99 -8.25
CA SER A 7 4.48 10.54 -8.45
C SER A 7 3.67 9.81 -7.37
N THR A 8 3.73 10.27 -6.12
CA THR A 8 2.95 9.70 -5.00
C THR A 8 1.45 9.95 -5.18
N LEU A 9 1.04 11.14 -5.63
CA LEU A 9 -0.37 11.44 -5.89
C LEU A 9 -0.93 10.63 -7.07
N GLY A 10 -0.14 10.43 -8.14
CA GLY A 10 -0.52 9.56 -9.24
C GLY A 10 -0.71 8.11 -8.79
N GLN A 11 0.19 7.61 -7.93
CA GLN A 11 0.07 6.28 -7.33
C GLN A 11 -1.20 6.16 -6.46
N GLN A 12 -1.55 7.19 -5.68
CA GLN A 12 -2.76 7.19 -4.88
C GLN A 12 -4.04 7.14 -5.71
N ALA A 13 -4.07 7.78 -6.87
CA ALA A 13 -5.21 7.68 -7.78
C ALA A 13 -5.41 6.25 -8.29
N HIS A 14 -4.31 5.52 -8.55
CA HIS A 14 -4.38 4.10 -8.90
C HIS A 14 -4.98 3.27 -7.75
N PHE A 15 -4.48 3.46 -6.52
CA PHE A 15 -5.01 2.81 -5.32
C PHE A 15 -6.49 3.11 -5.05
N GLU A 16 -6.94 4.33 -5.35
CA GLU A 16 -8.35 4.71 -5.23
C GLU A 16 -9.23 3.93 -6.21
N ASN A 17 -8.77 3.73 -7.45
CA ASN A 17 -9.47 2.93 -8.44
C ASN A 17 -9.52 1.44 -8.06
N GLU A 18 -8.41 0.87 -7.59
CA GLU A 18 -8.36 -0.53 -7.13
C GLU A 18 -9.31 -0.77 -5.95
N LEU A 19 -9.27 0.11 -4.94
CA LEU A 19 -10.18 0.02 -3.80
C LEU A 19 -11.64 0.18 -4.23
N ALA A 20 -11.94 1.13 -5.13
CA ALA A 20 -13.30 1.33 -5.63
C ALA A 20 -13.81 0.06 -6.35
N HIS A 21 -12.96 -0.59 -7.16
CA HIS A 21 -13.32 -1.82 -7.85
C HIS A 21 -13.58 -2.98 -6.87
N ILE A 22 -12.74 -3.14 -5.84
CA ILE A 22 -12.95 -4.13 -4.77
C ILE A 22 -14.26 -3.87 -4.02
N MET A 23 -14.56 -2.60 -3.71
CA MET A 23 -15.81 -2.23 -3.05
C MET A 23 -17.03 -2.53 -3.94
N GLU A 24 -16.91 -2.40 -5.26
CA GLU A 24 -18.00 -2.72 -6.18
C GLU A 24 -18.29 -4.21 -6.21
N ILE A 25 -17.26 -5.05 -6.38
CA ILE A 25 -17.40 -6.51 -6.32
C ILE A 25 -18.00 -6.94 -4.97
N ALA A 26 -17.56 -6.31 -3.87
CA ALA A 26 -18.10 -6.59 -2.55
C ALA A 26 -19.60 -6.28 -2.43
N ARG A 27 -20.10 -5.26 -3.13
CA ARG A 27 -21.54 -4.97 -3.17
C ARG A 27 -22.28 -5.98 -4.03
N GLU A 28 -21.76 -6.29 -5.20
CA GLU A 28 -22.36 -7.23 -6.15
C GLU A 28 -22.50 -8.65 -5.57
N ASN A 29 -21.50 -9.11 -4.81
CA ASN A 29 -21.49 -10.44 -4.21
C ASN A 29 -21.98 -10.48 -2.75
N GLY A 30 -22.46 -9.35 -2.21
CA GLY A 30 -23.01 -9.24 -0.85
C GLY A 30 -21.98 -9.23 0.29
N LYS A 31 -20.67 -9.28 0.01
CA LYS A 31 -19.62 -9.17 1.04
C LYS A 31 -19.57 -7.80 1.72
N ALA A 32 -20.14 -6.77 1.12
CA ALA A 32 -20.28 -5.45 1.76
C ALA A 32 -21.20 -5.47 2.99
N ASP A 33 -22.12 -6.44 3.08
CA ASP A 33 -23.03 -6.60 4.22
C ASP A 33 -22.45 -7.46 5.35
N ASP A 34 -21.46 -8.31 5.04
CA ASP A 34 -20.69 -9.07 6.03
C ASP A 34 -19.96 -8.08 6.97
N PRO A 35 -20.21 -8.10 8.29
CA PRO A 35 -19.64 -7.14 9.22
C PRO A 35 -18.11 -7.18 9.27
N VAL A 36 -17.49 -8.34 9.07
CA VAL A 36 -16.03 -8.49 9.08
C VAL A 36 -15.43 -7.89 7.82
N MET A 37 -16.01 -8.19 6.65
CA MET A 37 -15.51 -7.64 5.39
C MET A 37 -15.78 -6.13 5.29
N ARG A 38 -16.95 -5.67 5.73
CA ARG A 38 -17.29 -4.25 5.82
C ARG A 38 -16.28 -3.48 6.67
N GLN A 39 -15.87 -4.02 7.82
CA GLN A 39 -14.85 -3.38 8.66
C GLN A 39 -13.50 -3.29 7.93
N ARG A 40 -13.08 -4.37 7.27
CA ARG A 40 -11.80 -4.39 6.53
C ARG A 40 -11.78 -3.44 5.33
N LEU A 41 -12.90 -3.32 4.62
CA LEU A 41 -13.08 -2.33 3.56
C LEU A 41 -13.01 -0.90 4.11
N ALA A 42 -13.64 -0.65 5.27
CA ALA A 42 -13.55 0.63 5.96
C ALA A 42 -12.11 0.96 6.38
N ASP A 43 -11.37 0.00 6.93
CA ASP A 43 -9.96 0.18 7.32
C ASP A 43 -9.08 0.49 6.10
N ALA A 44 -9.30 -0.20 4.98
CA ALA A 44 -8.60 0.09 3.72
C ALA A 44 -8.89 1.52 3.23
N TRP A 45 -10.17 1.93 3.26
CA TRP A 45 -10.59 3.28 2.88
C TRP A 45 -9.99 4.36 3.78
N ILE A 46 -10.03 4.16 5.10
CA ILE A 46 -9.41 5.07 6.08
C ILE A 46 -7.91 5.15 5.83
N GLY A 47 -7.26 4.00 5.61
CA GLY A 47 -5.84 3.91 5.33
C GLY A 47 -5.42 4.74 4.11
N LEU A 48 -6.19 4.71 3.02
CA LEU A 48 -5.98 5.51 1.82
C LEU A 48 -6.14 7.02 2.08
N ARG A 49 -7.14 7.41 2.89
CA ARG A 49 -7.35 8.82 3.28
C ARG A 49 -6.20 9.36 4.13
N VAL A 50 -5.71 8.55 5.08
CA VAL A 50 -4.53 8.89 5.90
C VAL A 50 -3.29 9.03 5.01
N MET A 51 -3.10 8.14 4.04
CA MET A 51 -2.00 8.23 3.08
C MET A 51 -2.05 9.54 2.27
N ARG A 52 -3.24 9.93 1.81
CA ARG A 52 -3.45 11.20 1.13
C ARG A 52 -3.12 12.40 2.01
N ALA A 53 -3.61 12.40 3.25
CA ALA A 53 -3.29 13.47 4.20
C ALA A 53 -1.78 13.59 4.47
N ASN A 54 -1.08 12.45 4.60
CA ASN A 54 0.38 12.44 4.75
C ASN A 54 1.10 12.99 3.50
N ALA A 55 0.66 12.61 2.29
CA ALA A 55 1.24 13.14 1.06
C ALA A 55 1.08 14.66 0.95
N LEU A 56 -0.08 15.21 1.35
CA LEU A 56 -0.29 16.66 1.40
C LEU A 56 0.66 17.36 2.38
N ARG A 57 0.95 16.74 3.54
CA ARG A 57 1.99 17.26 4.46
C ARG A 57 3.37 17.29 3.81
N CYS A 58 3.73 16.24 3.07
CA CYS A 58 5.00 16.18 2.35
C CYS A 58 5.16 17.29 1.30
N LEU A 59 4.07 17.77 0.70
CA LEU A 59 4.11 18.88 -0.27
C LEU A 59 4.41 20.24 0.37
N SER A 60 4.18 20.38 1.68
CA SER A 60 4.51 21.60 2.43
C SER A 60 5.96 21.66 2.94
N ALA A 61 6.75 20.61 2.70
CA ALA A 61 8.13 20.54 3.17
C ALA A 61 9.10 21.27 2.24
N ASP A 62 10.14 21.91 2.82
CA ASP A 62 11.22 22.56 2.08
C ASP A 62 11.98 21.54 1.23
N GLU A 63 12.13 21.83 -0.06
CA GLU A 63 12.79 20.94 -1.02
C GLU A 63 14.30 20.81 -0.82
N ASN A 64 14.92 21.79 -0.16
CA ASN A 64 16.36 21.83 0.09
C ASN A 64 16.75 21.21 1.44
N ALA A 65 15.76 20.88 2.27
CA ALA A 65 15.98 20.24 3.56
C ALA A 65 16.14 18.72 3.44
N ALA A 66 16.68 18.10 4.49
CA ALA A 66 16.65 16.64 4.62
C ALA A 66 15.20 16.13 4.55
N PRO A 67 14.96 14.88 4.08
CA PRO A 67 13.62 14.32 4.01
C PRO A 67 12.91 14.46 5.36
N SER A 68 11.71 15.01 5.37
CA SER A 68 10.93 15.14 6.60
C SER A 68 10.48 13.76 7.11
N PRO A 69 10.16 13.60 8.41
CA PRO A 69 9.65 12.34 8.94
C PRO A 69 8.45 11.78 8.17
N GLU A 70 7.55 12.64 7.68
CA GLU A 70 6.38 12.29 6.85
C GLU A 70 6.79 11.65 5.52
N ALA A 71 7.85 12.18 4.90
CA ALA A 71 8.40 11.63 3.67
C ALA A 71 9.04 10.25 3.93
N MET A 72 9.71 10.07 5.07
CA MET A 72 10.36 8.79 5.41
C MET A 72 9.37 7.65 5.64
N ILE A 73 8.18 7.92 6.19
CA ILE A 73 7.17 6.88 6.44
C ILE A 73 6.36 6.50 5.19
N THR A 74 6.41 7.32 4.14
CA THR A 74 5.52 7.18 2.97
C THR A 74 5.66 5.81 2.32
N LYS A 75 6.89 5.34 2.07
CA LYS A 75 7.12 4.06 1.37
C LYS A 75 6.61 2.85 2.14
N ILE A 76 6.98 2.75 3.42
CA ILE A 76 6.58 1.61 4.24
C ILE A 76 5.06 1.57 4.43
N TYR A 77 4.42 2.74 4.51
CA TYR A 77 2.98 2.85 4.65
C TYR A 77 2.26 2.31 3.42
N TRP A 78 2.53 2.87 2.23
CA TRP A 78 1.81 2.47 1.03
C TRP A 78 2.11 1.02 0.63
N ALA A 79 3.35 0.55 0.78
CA ALA A 79 3.71 -0.83 0.43
C ALA A 79 3.03 -1.85 1.34
N THR A 80 2.83 -1.50 2.62
CA THR A 80 2.10 -2.37 3.56
C THR A 80 0.61 -2.35 3.26
N TRP A 81 0.06 -1.16 3.04
CA TRP A 81 -1.36 -0.98 2.70
C TRP A 81 -1.74 -1.70 1.41
N HIS A 82 -0.95 -1.57 0.33
CA HIS A 82 -1.26 -2.17 -0.98
C HIS A 82 -1.18 -3.71 -0.93
N ARG A 83 -0.19 -4.27 -0.22
CA ARG A 83 -0.13 -5.72 0.06
C ARG A 83 -1.38 -6.22 0.79
N ASP A 84 -1.86 -5.47 1.78
CA ASP A 84 -3.03 -5.89 2.57
C ASP A 84 -4.34 -5.64 1.81
N LEU A 85 -4.40 -4.65 0.91
CA LEU A 85 -5.46 -4.48 -0.08
C LEU A 85 -5.54 -5.68 -1.02
N GLY A 86 -4.39 -6.16 -1.52
CA GLY A 86 -4.35 -7.36 -2.35
C GLY A 86 -4.92 -8.60 -1.66
N LYS A 87 -4.61 -8.79 -0.37
CA LYS A 87 -5.23 -9.88 0.42
C LYS A 87 -6.73 -9.67 0.58
N LEU A 88 -7.16 -8.44 0.87
CA LEU A 88 -8.58 -8.12 0.99
C LEU A 88 -9.33 -8.40 -0.32
N ALA A 89 -8.74 -8.09 -1.47
CA ALA A 89 -9.32 -8.40 -2.77
C ALA A 89 -9.59 -9.91 -2.92
N MET A 90 -8.64 -10.77 -2.54
CA MET A 90 -8.83 -12.22 -2.60
C MET A 90 -9.92 -12.70 -1.64
N ASP A 91 -9.97 -12.13 -0.43
CA ASP A 91 -11.01 -12.49 0.54
C ASP A 91 -12.42 -12.02 0.13
N ILE A 92 -12.51 -10.89 -0.60
CA ILE A 92 -13.76 -10.39 -1.19
C ILE A 92 -14.22 -11.30 -2.33
N LEU A 93 -13.31 -11.74 -3.21
CA LEU A 93 -13.61 -12.73 -4.25
C LEU A 93 -14.00 -14.10 -3.67
N GLY A 94 -13.42 -14.47 -2.53
CA GLY A 94 -13.70 -15.75 -1.88
C GLY A 94 -13.21 -16.94 -2.71
N PRO A 95 -13.98 -18.03 -2.86
CA PRO A 95 -13.55 -19.21 -3.60
C PRO A 95 -13.18 -18.94 -5.07
N ASP A 96 -13.80 -17.94 -5.69
CA ASP A 96 -13.52 -17.57 -7.08
C ASP A 96 -12.11 -16.99 -7.26
N ALA A 97 -11.46 -16.54 -6.18
CA ALA A 97 -10.06 -16.10 -6.20
C ALA A 97 -9.08 -17.21 -6.60
N GLU A 98 -9.47 -18.49 -6.50
CA GLU A 98 -8.65 -19.64 -6.88
C GLU A 98 -8.85 -20.07 -8.35
N LEU A 99 -9.78 -19.43 -9.06
CA LEU A 99 -10.09 -19.73 -10.46
C LEU A 99 -9.45 -18.70 -11.39
N ALA A 100 -8.65 -19.15 -12.35
CA ALA A 100 -8.18 -18.29 -13.44
C ALA A 100 -9.34 -18.00 -14.41
N GLU A 101 -9.32 -16.82 -15.04
CA GLU A 101 -10.31 -16.43 -16.07
C GLU A 101 -10.19 -17.28 -17.34
N GLY A 102 -8.99 -17.81 -17.61
CA GLY A 102 -8.71 -18.57 -18.82
C GLY A 102 -7.39 -19.34 -18.78
N ALA A 103 -7.24 -20.28 -19.73
CA ALA A 103 -6.02 -21.07 -19.90
C ALA A 103 -5.02 -20.36 -20.84
N PRO A 104 -3.70 -20.51 -20.65
CA PRO A 104 -3.03 -21.38 -19.67
C PRO A 104 -2.79 -20.74 -18.30
N TYR A 105 -2.90 -19.42 -18.15
CA TYR A 105 -2.72 -18.69 -16.89
C TYR A 105 -3.26 -17.25 -17.00
N GLU A 106 -4.52 -17.08 -17.40
CA GLU A 106 -5.15 -15.77 -17.50
C GLU A 106 -5.74 -15.40 -16.14
N LEU A 107 -4.96 -14.67 -15.34
CA LEU A 107 -5.40 -14.17 -14.04
C LEU A 107 -6.28 -12.93 -14.21
N SER A 108 -7.32 -12.81 -13.40
CA SER A 108 -8.07 -11.56 -13.25
C SER A 108 -7.17 -10.42 -12.77
N MET A 109 -7.60 -9.19 -13.01
CA MET A 109 -6.88 -7.99 -12.56
C MET A 109 -6.56 -8.03 -11.06
N LEU A 110 -7.51 -8.46 -10.22
CA LEU A 110 -7.32 -8.53 -8.77
C LEU A 110 -6.34 -9.63 -8.36
N GLN A 111 -6.33 -10.77 -9.04
CA GLN A 111 -5.34 -11.83 -8.80
C GLN A 111 -3.93 -11.36 -9.20
N GLN A 112 -3.79 -10.69 -10.34
CA GLN A 112 -2.52 -10.10 -10.76
C GLN A 112 -2.02 -9.07 -9.74
N MET A 113 -2.90 -8.16 -9.30
CA MET A 113 -2.61 -7.17 -8.26
C MET A 113 -2.16 -7.86 -6.96
N TYR A 114 -2.91 -8.85 -6.45
CA TYR A 114 -2.53 -9.59 -5.23
C TYR A 114 -1.12 -10.19 -5.30
N LEU A 115 -0.77 -10.83 -6.42
CA LEU A 115 0.56 -11.41 -6.60
C LEU A 115 1.64 -10.32 -6.70
N PHE A 116 1.38 -9.25 -7.45
CA PHE A 116 2.33 -8.15 -7.65
C PHE A 116 2.66 -7.42 -6.34
N THR A 117 1.64 -7.09 -5.54
CA THR A 117 1.78 -6.31 -4.29
C THR A 117 2.73 -6.92 -3.26
N ARG A 118 3.02 -8.22 -3.35
CA ARG A 118 4.02 -8.88 -2.50
C ARG A 118 5.41 -8.27 -2.70
N SER A 119 5.71 -7.89 -3.94
CA SER A 119 6.98 -7.28 -4.31
C SER A 119 7.14 -5.87 -3.73
N ASP A 120 6.06 -5.12 -3.51
CA ASP A 120 6.08 -3.75 -2.98
C ASP A 120 6.84 -3.64 -1.64
N THR A 121 6.74 -4.68 -0.83
CA THR A 121 7.42 -4.73 0.48
C THR A 121 8.93 -5.01 0.39
N ILE A 122 9.43 -5.29 -0.81
CA ILE A 122 10.81 -5.74 -1.09
C ILE A 122 11.54 -4.75 -1.99
N TYR A 123 11.00 -4.42 -3.17
CA TYR A 123 11.71 -3.60 -4.14
C TYR A 123 11.86 -2.14 -3.68
N ALA A 124 12.84 -1.45 -4.25
CA ALA A 124 13.17 -0.05 -3.93
C ALA A 124 13.37 0.22 -2.43
N GLY A 125 13.99 -0.73 -1.74
CA GLY A 125 14.23 -0.70 -0.30
C GLY A 125 13.15 -1.46 0.46
N THR A 126 13.54 -2.60 1.02
CA THR A 126 12.63 -3.48 1.77
C THR A 126 12.02 -2.75 2.96
N ASN A 127 10.86 -3.21 3.43
CA ASN A 127 10.24 -2.61 4.61
C ASN A 127 11.14 -2.70 5.86
N GLN A 128 12.05 -3.67 5.94
CA GLN A 128 13.05 -3.80 7.01
C GLN A 128 14.07 -2.64 6.93
N ILE A 129 14.61 -2.38 5.74
CA ILE A 129 15.53 -1.24 5.53
C ILE A 129 14.82 0.09 5.79
N GLN A 130 13.55 0.23 5.39
CA GLN A 130 12.78 1.44 5.70
C GLN A 130 12.61 1.66 7.22
N ARG A 131 12.37 0.59 8.00
CA ARG A 131 12.30 0.69 9.47
C ARG A 131 13.62 1.19 10.06
N ASN A 132 14.76 0.73 9.55
CA ASN A 132 16.07 1.22 9.99
C ASN A 132 16.28 2.69 9.66
N ILE A 133 15.84 3.13 8.48
CA ILE A 133 15.92 4.55 8.10
C ILE A 133 15.07 5.40 9.05
N ILE A 134 13.84 4.95 9.34
CA ILE A 134 12.92 5.65 10.25
C ILE A 134 13.51 5.68 11.68
N SER A 135 14.02 4.56 12.19
CA SER A 135 14.60 4.49 13.53
C SER A 135 15.81 5.41 13.67
N GLU A 136 16.78 5.33 12.74
CA GLU A 136 18.02 6.10 12.82
C GLU A 136 17.80 7.59 12.54
N ARG A 137 16.96 7.94 11.56
CA ARG A 137 16.88 9.32 11.05
C ARG A 137 15.68 10.09 11.56
N ALA A 138 14.52 9.45 11.72
CA ALA A 138 13.33 10.14 12.23
C ALA A 138 13.25 10.07 13.75
N LEU A 139 13.65 8.94 14.35
CA LEU A 139 13.57 8.72 15.80
C LEU A 139 14.90 8.91 16.54
N GLY A 140 16.02 9.06 15.83
CA GLY A 140 17.34 9.29 16.43
C GLY A 140 17.89 8.08 17.21
N LEU A 141 17.41 6.86 16.91
CA LEU A 141 17.87 5.64 17.56
C LEU A 141 19.28 5.24 17.07
N PRO A 142 20.04 4.47 17.87
CA PRO A 142 21.33 3.94 17.45
C PRO A 142 21.23 3.12 16.17
N ARG A 143 22.31 3.12 15.38
CA ARG A 143 22.37 2.37 14.11
C ARG A 143 22.33 0.87 14.34
N GLU A 144 21.72 0.16 13.39
CA GLU A 144 21.74 -1.31 13.43
C GLU A 144 23.18 -1.83 13.33
N PRO A 145 23.59 -2.80 14.18
CA PRO A 145 24.91 -3.42 14.10
C PRO A 145 25.11 -4.06 12.73
N ARG A 146 26.16 -3.65 12.00
CA ARG A 146 26.52 -4.28 10.73
C ARG A 146 27.54 -5.38 10.99
N PRO A 147 27.36 -6.60 10.44
CA PRO A 147 28.40 -7.61 10.53
C PRO A 147 29.71 -7.06 9.94
N ALA A 148 30.82 -7.38 10.60
CA ALA A 148 32.14 -7.09 10.03
C ALA A 148 32.23 -7.79 8.66
N LYS A 149 32.75 -7.06 7.67
CA LYS A 149 32.97 -7.60 6.32
C LYS A 149 33.96 -8.75 6.35
#